data_AF-A0A2K4DLA7-F1
#
_entry.id   AF-A0A2K4DLA7-F1
#
_cell.length_a   1.000
_cell.length_b   1.000
_cell.length_c   1.000
_cell.angle_alpha   90.00
_cell.angle_beta   90.00
_cell.angle_gamma   90.00
#
_symmetry.space_group_name_H-M   'P 1'
#
loop_
_entity.id
_entity.type
_entity.pdbx_description
1 polymer ?
#
loop_
_entity_poly.entity_id
_entity_poly.type
_entity_poly.pdbx_seq_one_letter_code
_entity_poly.pdbx_strand_id
1 'polypeptide(L)' 'MEKQKSKGIFWVLSIIAVILLVLFSFSVGAGSIPMMILTFILFIATFGAGFTLKKKYRENNWL' A
#
# COMPACT_ATOMS: atom_id res chain seq x y z
N MET A 1 12.90 -26.60 -5.16
CA MET A 1 13.67 -25.52 -4.48
C MET A 1 12.83 -24.26 -4.51
N GLU A 2 12.07 -23.98 -3.46
CA GLU A 2 11.26 -22.75 -3.37
C GLU A 2 12.19 -21.55 -3.26
N LYS A 3 12.13 -20.65 -4.24
CA LYS A 3 12.83 -19.36 -4.17
C LYS A 3 12.14 -18.52 -3.10
N GLN A 4 12.79 -18.35 -1.93
CA GLN A 4 12.38 -17.33 -0.96
C GLN A 4 12.23 -15.99 -1.69
N LYS A 5 11.00 -15.50 -1.82
CA LYS A 5 10.76 -14.19 -2.42
C LYS A 5 11.26 -13.09 -1.49
N SER A 6 11.85 -12.05 -2.08
CA SER A 6 12.37 -10.90 -1.34
C SER A 6 11.28 -10.23 -0.51
N LYS A 7 11.51 -10.15 0.80
CA LYS A 7 10.66 -9.42 1.77
C LYS A 7 10.67 -7.90 1.54
N GLY A 8 11.58 -7.39 0.70
CA GLY A 8 11.73 -5.96 0.39
C GLY A 8 10.50 -5.32 -0.26
N ILE A 9 9.64 -6.11 -0.91
CA ILE A 9 8.41 -5.60 -1.51
C ILE A 9 7.44 -5.03 -0.46
N PHE A 10 7.43 -5.57 0.77
CA PHE A 10 6.62 -4.99 1.85
C PHE A 10 7.12 -3.61 2.26
N TRP A 11 8.43 -3.40 2.24
CA TRP A 11 9.04 -2.10 2.52
C TRP A 11 8.64 -1.06 1.49
N VAL A 12 8.68 -1.42 0.20
CA VAL A 12 8.24 -0.54 -0.90
C VAL A 12 6.75 -0.21 -0.78
N LEU A 13 5.90 -1.20 -0.50
CA LEU A 13 4.47 -0.99 -0.26
C LEU A 13 4.22 -0.05 0.93
N SER A 14 4.99 -0.17 2.01
CA SER A 14 4.90 0.74 3.16
C SER A 14 5.29 2.16 2.81
N ILE A 15 6.36 2.37 2.04
CA ILE A 15 6.77 3.71 1.57
C ILE A 15 5.66 4.31 0.69
N ILE A 16 5.11 3.55 -0.26
CA ILE A 16 4.03 4.01 -1.13
C ILE A 16 2.79 4.39 -0.31
N ALA A 17 2.43 3.59 0.71
CA ALA A 17 1.32 3.90 1.59
C ALA A 17 1.54 5.21 2.36
N VAL A 18 2.74 5.44 2.90
CA VAL A 18 3.08 6.70 3.59
C VAL A 18 2.99 7.89 2.64
N ILE A 19 3.49 7.79 1.41
CA ILE A 19 3.38 8.85 0.40
C ILE A 19 1.91 9.16 0.10
N LEU A 20 1.09 8.13 -0.10
CA LEU A 20 -0.35 8.29 -0.33
C LEU A 20 -1.07 8.94 0.85
N LEU A 21 -0.67 8.61 2.09
CA LEU A 21 -1.21 9.25 3.28
C LEU A 21 -0.88 10.75 3.32
N VAL A 22 0.38 11.11 3.04
CA VAL A 22 0.81 12.52 2.98
C VAL A 22 0.07 13.27 1.89
N LEU A 23 -0.10 12.67 0.70
CA LEU A 23 -0.88 13.25 -0.41
C LEU A 23 -2.36 13.43 -0.05
N PHE A 24 -2.94 12.46 0.66
CA PHE A 24 -4.30 12.57 1.16
C PHE A 24 -4.41 13.72 2.17
N SER A 25 -3.50 13.81 3.15
CA SER A 25 -3.47 14.93 4.11
C SER A 25 -3.31 16.28 3.43
N PHE A 26 -2.48 16.37 2.39
CA PHE A 26 -2.34 17.59 1.59
C PHE A 26 -3.62 17.93 0.84
N SER A 27 -4.29 16.93 0.24
CA SER A 27 -5.56 17.10 -0.47
C SER A 27 -6.68 17.58 0.45
N VAL A 28 -6.69 17.12 1.71
CA VAL A 28 -7.58 17.63 2.76
C VAL A 28 -7.28 19.10 3.05
N GLY A 29 -6.01 19.45 3.25
CA GLY A 29 -5.58 20.84 3.50
C GLY A 29 -5.87 21.79 2.33
N ALA A 30 -5.80 21.30 1.10
CA ALA A 30 -6.13 22.06 -0.10
C ALA A 30 -7.65 22.19 -0.37
N GLY A 31 -8.50 21.50 0.39
CA GLY A 31 -9.96 21.50 0.19
C GLY A 31 -10.42 20.84 -1.12
N SER A 32 -9.54 20.10 -1.80
CA SER A 32 -9.82 19.51 -3.11
C SER A 32 -10.54 18.16 -2.97
N ILE A 33 -11.87 18.19 -2.88
CA ILE A 33 -12.73 17.00 -2.70
C ILE A 33 -12.44 15.88 -3.72
N PRO A 34 -12.27 16.13 -5.03
CA PRO A 34 -11.99 15.06 -6.00
C PRO A 34 -10.66 14.35 -5.74
N MET A 35 -9.60 15.10 -5.43
CA MET A 35 -8.28 14.53 -5.11
C MET A 35 -8.28 13.79 -3.78
N MET A 36 -9.08 14.24 -2.81
CA MET A 36 -9.25 13.57 -1.53
C MET A 36 -9.88 12.18 -1.71
N ILE A 37 -10.94 12.06 -2.52
CA ILE A 37 -11.59 10.78 -2.81
C ILE A 37 -10.63 9.86 -3.57
N LEU A 38 -9.94 10.38 -4.60
CA LEU A 38 -9.00 9.60 -5.40
C LEU A 38 -7.85 9.04 -4.55
N THR A 39 -7.19 9.89 -3.78
CA THR A 39 -6.06 9.49 -2.92
C THR A 39 -6.50 8.53 -1.82
N PHE A 40 -7.72 8.68 -1.28
CA PHE A 40 -8.28 7.76 -0.30
C PHE A 40 -8.53 6.35 -0.88
N ILE A 41 -9.11 6.25 -2.08
CA ILE A 41 -9.32 4.96 -2.75
C ILE A 41 -7.98 4.29 -3.05
N LEU A 42 -7.00 5.05 -3.57
CA LEU A 42 -5.65 4.54 -3.83
C LEU A 42 -4.95 4.05 -2.55
N PHE A 43 -5.14 4.76 -1.44
CA PHE A 43 -4.60 4.38 -0.14
C PHE A 43 -5.18 3.04 0.35
N ILE A 44 -6.51 2.89 0.31
CA ILE A 44 -7.18 1.63 0.66
C ILE A 44 -6.75 0.50 -0.27
N ALA A 45 -6.68 0.75 -1.58
CA ALA A 45 -6.25 -0.25 -2.55
C ALA A 45 -4.81 -0.72 -2.30
N THR A 46 -3.91 0.20 -1.94
CA THR A 46 -2.51 -0.12 -1.60
C THR A 46 -2.43 -1.01 -0.36
N PHE A 47 -3.21 -0.71 0.68
CA PHE A 47 -3.31 -1.60 1.84
C PHE A 47 -3.91 -2.95 1.51
N GLY A 48 -5.02 -2.99 0.76
CA GLY A 48 -5.66 -4.23 0.33
C GLY A 48 -4.72 -5.12 -0.49
N ALA A 49 -3.96 -4.53 -1.42
CA ALA A 49 -2.93 -5.21 -2.18
C ALA A 49 -1.80 -5.72 -1.26
N GLY A 50 -1.36 -4.91 -0.30
CA GLY A 50 -0.34 -5.29 0.68
C GLY A 50 -0.76 -6.47 1.56
N PHE A 51 -2.01 -6.49 2.06
CA PHE A 51 -2.54 -7.60 2.84
C PHE A 51 -2.74 -8.87 2.01
N THR A 52 -3.25 -8.74 0.79
CA THR A 52 -3.40 -9.86 -0.15
C THR A 52 -2.04 -10.49 -0.48
N LEU A 53 -1.04 -9.65 -0.73
CA LEU A 53 0.32 -10.11 -0.97
C LEU A 53 0.90 -10.80 0.27
N LYS A 54 0.70 -10.23 1.47
CA LYS A 54 1.13 -10.84 2.72
C LYS A 54 0.49 -12.20 2.96
N LYS A 55 -0.80 -12.36 2.64
CA LYS A 55 -1.51 -13.64 2.69
C LYS A 55 -0.85 -14.68 1.78
N LYS A 56 -0.59 -14.32 0.52
CA LYS A 56 0.06 -15.21 -0.46
C LYS A 56 1.48 -15.59 -0.03
N TYR A 57 2.23 -14.68 0.58
CA TYR A 57 3.57 -15.01 1.12
C TYR A 57 3.50 -16.01 2.28
N ARG A 58 2.48 -15.94 3.14
CA ARG A 58 2.28 -16.95 4.19
C ARG A 58 1.86 -18.31 3.64
N GLU A 59 0.95 -18.33 2.67
CA GLU A 59 0.48 -19.58 2.04
C GLU A 59 1.61 -20.35 1.35
N ASN A 60 2.61 -19.65 0.82
CA ASN A 60 3.78 -20.25 0.18
C ASN A 60 4.98 -20.41 1.14
N ASN A 61 4.83 -20.26 2.46
CA ASN A 61 5.96 -20.30 3.42
C ASN A 61 7.15 -19.37 3.07
N TRP A 62 6.90 -18.26 2.36
CA TRP A 62 7.93 -17.27 1.98
C TRP A 62 8.10 -16.17 3.04
N LEU A 63 7.36 -16.26 4.15
CA LEU A 63 7.32 -15.26 5.21
C LEU A 63 8.14 -15.69 6.41
#